data_AF-A0A0X3RXZ6-F1
#
_entry.id   AF-A0A0X3RXZ6-F1
#
_cell.length_a   1.000
_cell.length_b   1.000
_cell.length_c   1.000
_cell.angle_alpha   90.00
_cell.angle_beta   90.00
_cell.angle_gamma   90.00
#
_symmetry.space_group_name_H-M   'P 1'
#
loop_
_entity.id
_entity.type
_entity.pdbx_description
1 polymer ?
#
loop_
_entity_poly.entity_id
_entity_poly.type
_entity_poly.pdbx_seq_one_letter_code
_entity_poly.pdbx_strand_id
1 'polypeptide(L)'
;MKRTLRYLAGPAVTAAVVGMATVSYAAPAKAPHDTVTKAGATRVAAAPAWKARAATTVKPTARKNAPAPRIVTPGEQVTAAPGFRLWLTAEGEHWTVPTFPEPQFRSVVDGNIDPNTPGVSLQSETNTNRAYLSGLYYGGKGTASTVEIQTQTGTVHGKLIELPGHPGWGVWYATTHLEPDDDPVDFVSQVTVRDTEGRIYARLKAR
;
A
#
# COMPACT_ATOMS: atom_id res chain seq x y z
N MET A 1 67.01 -2.76 -31.26
CA MET A 1 67.12 -4.06 -30.56
C MET A 1 65.81 -4.36 -29.81
N LYS A 2 65.63 -5.58 -29.29
CA LYS A 2 64.33 -6.16 -28.90
C LYS A 2 63.91 -5.85 -27.44
N ARG A 3 62.58 -5.67 -27.24
CA ARG A 3 61.80 -5.85 -25.97
C ARG A 3 62.18 -4.86 -24.83
N THR A 4 61.30 -4.50 -23.90
CA THR A 4 60.27 -5.33 -23.23
C THR A 4 59.06 -4.50 -22.78
N LEU A 5 57.85 -5.05 -22.92
CA LEU A 5 56.62 -4.51 -22.33
C LEU A 5 56.66 -4.68 -20.80
N ARG A 6 56.33 -3.64 -20.02
CA ARG A 6 56.04 -3.78 -18.58
C ARG A 6 54.60 -3.38 -18.32
N TYR A 7 53.78 -4.36 -17.96
CA TYR A 7 52.47 -4.11 -17.38
C TYR A 7 52.65 -3.46 -16.01
N LEU A 8 51.90 -2.40 -15.73
CA LEU A 8 51.63 -1.92 -14.39
C LEU A 8 50.12 -1.99 -14.15
N ALA A 9 49.75 -2.48 -12.97
CA ALA A 9 48.39 -2.86 -12.64
C ALA A 9 47.71 -1.84 -11.72
N GLY A 10 46.42 -1.64 -11.95
CA GLY A 10 45.49 -1.05 -10.98
C GLY A 10 45.49 0.48 -10.86
N PRO A 11 44.49 1.05 -10.16
CA PRO A 11 43.44 0.33 -9.41
C PRO A 11 42.18 0.07 -10.25
N ALA A 12 41.51 -1.05 -9.96
CA ALA A 12 40.13 -1.24 -10.38
C ALA A 12 39.22 -0.37 -9.51
N VAL A 13 38.32 0.40 -10.13
CA VAL A 13 37.24 1.07 -9.39
C VAL A 13 36.18 0.02 -9.07
N THR A 14 36.21 -0.50 -7.85
CA THR A 14 35.15 -1.38 -7.34
C THR A 14 33.89 -0.54 -7.11
N ALA A 15 33.04 -0.45 -8.13
CA ALA A 15 31.70 0.10 -7.98
C ALA A 15 30.89 -0.83 -7.07
N ALA A 16 30.77 -0.46 -5.80
CA ALA A 16 29.90 -1.14 -4.85
C ALA A 16 28.44 -0.87 -5.23
N VAL A 17 27.85 -1.78 -6.01
CA VAL A 17 26.41 -1.80 -6.27
C VAL A 17 25.71 -2.22 -4.99
N VAL A 18 25.32 -1.24 -4.17
CA VAL A 18 24.40 -1.45 -3.07
C VAL A 18 23.03 -1.72 -3.68
N GLY A 19 22.65 -3.00 -3.73
CA GLY A 19 21.31 -3.40 -4.14
C GLY A 19 20.29 -2.88 -3.13
N MET A 20 19.57 -1.81 -3.47
CA MET A 20 18.44 -1.34 -2.68
C MET A 20 17.24 -2.27 -2.91
N ALA A 21 16.61 -2.72 -1.84
CA ALA A 21 15.50 -3.66 -1.90
C ALA A 21 14.21 -2.92 -2.30
N THR A 22 13.84 -2.99 -3.57
CA THR A 22 12.50 -2.60 -4.03
C THR A 22 11.51 -3.68 -3.58
N VAL A 23 10.65 -3.38 -2.60
CA VAL A 23 9.68 -4.34 -2.08
C VAL A 23 8.27 -3.88 -2.44
N SER A 24 7.60 -4.71 -3.24
CA SER A 24 6.19 -4.54 -3.62
C SER A 24 5.38 -5.73 -3.14
N TYR A 25 4.38 -5.48 -2.29
CA TYR A 25 3.43 -6.50 -1.85
C TYR A 25 2.04 -6.22 -2.42
N ALA A 26 1.57 -7.15 -3.25
CA ALA A 26 0.17 -7.34 -3.60
C ALA A 26 -0.28 -8.67 -3.00
N ALA A 27 -1.37 -8.67 -2.22
CA ALA A 27 -1.90 -9.88 -1.60
C ALA A 27 -3.05 -10.45 -2.47
N PRO A 28 -2.85 -11.59 -3.16
CA PRO A 28 -3.94 -12.27 -3.87
C PRO A 28 -4.86 -12.99 -2.86
N ALA A 29 -6.18 -12.86 -3.04
CA ALA A 29 -7.18 -13.49 -2.17
C ALA A 29 -7.71 -14.82 -2.76
N LYS A 30 -7.00 -15.93 -2.52
CA LYS A 30 -7.48 -17.33 -2.66
C LYS A 30 -6.75 -18.20 -1.63
N ALA A 31 -7.30 -19.26 -1.03
CA ALA A 31 -8.53 -20.05 -1.27
C ALA A 31 -9.00 -20.65 0.11
N PRO A 32 -9.85 -21.69 0.20
CA PRO A 32 -10.80 -22.29 -0.75
C PRO A 32 -12.26 -22.36 -0.21
N HIS A 33 -13.17 -22.91 -1.02
CA HIS A 33 -14.51 -23.32 -0.55
C HIS A 33 -14.44 -24.74 0.04
N ASP A 34 -15.00 -24.93 1.23
CA ASP A 34 -15.42 -26.25 1.71
C ASP A 34 -16.95 -26.35 1.72
N THR A 35 -17.48 -27.14 0.79
CA THR A 35 -18.87 -27.61 0.81
C THR A 35 -18.99 -28.89 1.62
N VAL A 36 -19.71 -28.86 2.75
CA VAL A 36 -20.14 -30.08 3.45
C VAL A 36 -21.64 -30.05 3.71
N THR A 37 -22.31 -31.16 3.37
CA THR A 37 -23.76 -31.29 3.32
C THR A 37 -24.31 -32.03 4.55
N LYS A 38 -25.14 -31.34 5.35
CA LYS A 38 -26.31 -31.81 6.13
C LYS A 38 -26.23 -33.13 6.94
N ALA A 39 -26.07 -32.99 8.27
CA ALA A 39 -26.56 -33.86 9.37
C ALA A 39 -26.55 -33.08 10.71
N GLY A 40 -27.22 -33.45 11.82
CA GLY A 40 -28.29 -34.45 12.01
C GLY A 40 -28.72 -34.68 13.49
N ALA A 41 -29.88 -34.14 13.90
CA ALA A 41 -30.70 -34.45 15.11
C ALA A 41 -30.16 -34.29 16.57
N THR A 42 -31.05 -33.75 17.43
CA THR A 42 -31.25 -33.96 18.89
C THR A 42 -30.29 -33.43 20.00
N ARG A 43 -30.85 -32.50 20.82
CA ARG A 43 -30.93 -32.40 22.33
C ARG A 43 -29.92 -33.25 23.18
N VAL A 44 -29.37 -32.81 24.32
CA VAL A 44 -29.82 -31.88 25.41
C VAL A 44 -28.59 -31.35 26.18
N ALA A 45 -28.62 -30.12 26.75
CA ALA A 45 -28.10 -29.79 28.10
C ALA A 45 -28.23 -28.28 28.38
N ALA A 46 -28.46 -27.89 29.65
CA ALA A 46 -28.56 -26.49 30.06
C ALA A 46 -27.19 -25.90 30.45
N ALA A 47 -26.97 -24.62 30.15
CA ALA A 47 -25.83 -23.83 30.63
C ALA A 47 -26.31 -22.69 31.54
N PRO A 48 -25.63 -22.37 32.65
CA PRO A 48 -26.05 -21.32 33.58
C PRO A 48 -25.85 -19.92 32.99
N ALA A 49 -26.71 -18.99 33.39
CA ALA A 49 -26.64 -17.59 32.97
C ALA A 49 -25.39 -16.89 33.51
N TRP A 50 -24.51 -16.42 32.62
CA TRP A 50 -23.52 -15.41 32.96
C TRP A 50 -23.82 -14.10 32.21
N LYS A 51 -23.57 -12.97 32.86
CA LYS A 51 -24.17 -11.68 32.52
C LYS A 51 -23.69 -11.19 31.15
N ALA A 52 -24.63 -10.94 30.24
CA ALA A 52 -24.36 -10.20 29.02
C ALA A 52 -23.93 -8.76 29.39
N ARG A 53 -22.61 -8.51 29.41
CA ARG A 53 -22.06 -7.16 29.49
C ARG A 53 -22.47 -6.45 28.20
N ALA A 54 -23.38 -5.48 28.32
CA ALA A 54 -23.87 -4.72 27.17
C ALA A 54 -22.68 -4.07 26.45
N ALA A 55 -22.34 -4.60 25.27
CA ALA A 55 -21.42 -3.93 24.37
C ALA A 55 -22.13 -2.69 23.84
N THR A 56 -21.71 -1.51 24.32
CA THR A 56 -22.10 -0.24 23.71
C THR A 56 -21.49 -0.18 22.31
N THR A 57 -22.25 -0.68 21.32
CA THR A 57 -21.96 -0.47 19.91
C THR A 57 -22.05 1.02 19.63
N VAL A 58 -20.90 1.71 19.73
CA VAL A 58 -20.78 3.11 19.31
C VAL A 58 -20.99 3.14 17.80
N LYS A 59 -22.24 3.37 17.39
CA LYS A 59 -22.60 3.54 15.99
C LYS A 59 -21.79 4.72 15.46
N PRO A 60 -20.93 4.54 14.43
CA PRO A 60 -20.15 5.65 13.89
C PRO A 60 -21.11 6.74 13.42
N THR A 61 -21.01 7.92 14.03
CA THR A 61 -21.63 9.12 13.49
C THR A 61 -20.88 9.47 12.22
N ALA A 62 -21.54 9.30 11.07
CA ALA A 62 -20.98 9.69 9.77
C ALA A 62 -20.42 11.10 9.87
N ARG A 63 -19.10 11.23 9.67
CA ARG A 63 -18.39 12.49 9.93
C ARG A 63 -18.81 13.47 8.84
N LYS A 64 -19.54 14.53 9.22
CA LYS A 64 -20.28 15.41 8.28
C LYS A 64 -19.44 15.96 7.11
N ASN A 65 -18.12 16.06 7.30
CA ASN A 65 -17.13 16.44 6.29
C ASN A 65 -15.95 15.42 6.27
N ALA A 66 -16.23 14.13 6.04
CA ALA A 66 -15.15 13.18 5.75
C ALA A 66 -14.43 13.59 4.45
N PRO A 67 -13.08 13.58 4.40
CA PRO A 67 -12.36 13.91 3.17
C PRO A 67 -12.68 12.90 2.06
N ALA A 68 -12.62 13.35 0.82
CA ALA A 68 -12.70 12.50 -0.37
C ALA A 68 -11.32 12.49 -1.07
N PRO A 69 -11.06 11.54 -1.99
CA PRO A 69 -9.83 11.52 -2.77
C PRO A 69 -9.75 12.76 -3.64
N ARG A 70 -8.53 13.29 -3.84
CA ARG A 70 -8.33 14.36 -4.83
C ARG A 70 -8.49 13.74 -6.22
N ILE A 71 -9.51 14.18 -6.94
CA ILE A 71 -9.64 13.86 -8.37
C ILE A 71 -8.52 14.57 -9.13
N VAL A 72 -7.80 13.83 -9.97
CA VAL A 72 -6.73 14.32 -10.84
C VAL A 72 -7.04 14.01 -12.30
N THR A 73 -6.58 14.85 -13.21
CA THR A 73 -6.67 14.57 -14.65
C THR A 73 -5.67 13.47 -15.05
N PRO A 74 -5.97 12.62 -16.06
CA PRO A 74 -5.02 11.62 -16.53
C PRO A 74 -3.69 12.25 -16.95
N GLY A 75 -2.58 11.75 -16.41
CA GLY A 75 -1.23 12.31 -16.62
C GLY A 75 -0.84 13.49 -15.72
N GLU A 76 -1.72 13.96 -14.83
CA GLU A 76 -1.40 15.04 -13.89
C GLU A 76 -0.36 14.61 -12.85
N GLN A 77 0.80 15.26 -12.86
CA GLN A 77 1.88 14.97 -11.91
C GLN A 77 1.58 15.58 -10.53
N VAL A 78 1.25 14.72 -9.57
CA VAL A 78 1.12 15.05 -8.16
C VAL A 78 2.50 14.93 -7.50
N THR A 79 3.09 16.07 -7.15
CA THR A 79 4.31 16.11 -6.33
C THR A 79 3.97 15.80 -4.87
N ALA A 80 4.47 14.67 -4.37
CA ALA A 80 4.31 14.23 -2.99
C ALA A 80 5.45 14.73 -2.09
N ALA A 81 6.68 14.77 -2.62
CA ALA A 81 7.87 15.39 -2.05
C ALA A 81 8.84 15.76 -3.19
N PRO A 82 9.93 16.53 -2.95
CA PRO A 82 10.93 16.78 -3.98
C PRO A 82 11.44 15.46 -4.58
N GLY A 83 11.35 15.33 -5.92
CA GLY A 83 11.67 14.11 -6.68
C GLY A 83 10.67 12.94 -6.57
N PHE A 84 9.80 12.91 -5.55
CA PHE A 84 8.70 11.94 -5.45
C PHE A 84 7.42 12.50 -6.10
N ARG A 85 7.11 11.99 -7.30
CA ARG A 85 5.93 12.37 -8.08
C ARG A 85 5.12 11.14 -8.44
N LEU A 86 3.80 11.27 -8.51
CA LEU A 86 2.88 10.24 -8.93
C LEU A 86 1.91 10.81 -9.98
N TRP A 87 1.50 10.01 -10.97
CA TRP A 87 0.42 10.34 -11.88
C TRP A 87 -0.35 9.09 -12.28
N LEU A 88 -1.64 9.26 -12.58
CA LEU A 88 -2.54 8.17 -12.94
C LEU A 88 -2.85 8.25 -14.43
N THR A 89 -2.89 7.10 -15.10
CA THR A 89 -3.53 6.91 -16.41
C THR A 89 -4.66 5.89 -16.26
N ALA A 90 -5.50 5.72 -17.27
CA ALA A 90 -6.54 4.67 -17.23
C ALA A 90 -5.95 3.25 -17.10
N GLU A 91 -4.68 3.08 -17.46
CA GLU A 91 -3.94 1.81 -17.43
C GLU A 91 -3.25 1.54 -16.08
N GLY A 92 -3.03 2.57 -15.25
CA GLY A 92 -2.49 2.39 -13.91
C GLY A 92 -1.74 3.60 -13.31
N GLU A 93 -0.94 3.31 -12.29
CA GLU A 93 -0.13 4.29 -11.55
C GLU A 93 1.27 4.39 -12.15
N HIS A 94 1.78 5.61 -12.27
CA HIS A 94 3.18 5.89 -12.53
C HIS A 94 3.78 6.70 -11.39
N TRP A 95 5.08 6.53 -11.13
CA TRP A 95 5.81 7.35 -10.16
C TRP A 95 7.28 7.60 -10.56
N THR A 96 7.91 8.58 -9.94
CA THR A 96 9.38 8.75 -9.86
C THR A 96 9.77 8.91 -8.41
N VAL A 97 10.97 8.49 -8.01
CA VAL A 97 11.55 8.77 -6.68
C VAL A 97 12.92 9.46 -6.79
N PRO A 98 13.42 10.16 -5.75
CA PRO A 98 14.67 10.90 -5.86
C PRO A 98 15.91 10.03 -6.15
N THR A 99 15.87 8.77 -5.72
CA THR A 99 16.90 7.74 -5.94
C THR A 99 16.80 7.11 -7.33
N PHE A 100 15.61 7.10 -7.93
CA PHE A 100 15.35 6.55 -9.26
C PHE A 100 14.40 7.49 -10.02
N PRO A 101 14.95 8.49 -10.75
CA PRO A 101 14.16 9.57 -11.35
C PRO A 101 13.44 9.16 -12.64
N GLU A 102 13.75 7.98 -13.19
CA GLU A 102 13.08 7.44 -14.38
C GLU A 102 11.65 6.99 -14.04
N PRO A 103 10.65 7.30 -14.89
CA PRO A 103 9.27 6.85 -14.70
C PRO A 103 9.16 5.34 -14.48
N GLN A 104 8.51 4.98 -13.38
CA GLN A 104 8.07 3.63 -13.10
C GLN A 104 6.57 3.50 -13.38
N PHE A 105 6.07 2.27 -13.53
CA PHE A 105 4.68 1.97 -13.84
C PHE A 105 4.18 0.71 -13.12
N ARG A 106 2.92 0.75 -12.68
CA ARG A 106 2.16 -0.37 -12.13
C ARG A 106 0.79 -0.40 -12.78
N SER A 107 0.56 -1.41 -13.60
CA SER A 107 -0.70 -1.65 -14.30
C SER A 107 -1.84 -2.00 -13.34
N VAL A 108 -3.06 -1.67 -13.76
CA VAL A 108 -4.32 -2.15 -13.17
C VAL A 108 -5.17 -2.95 -14.15
N VAL A 109 -4.70 -3.13 -15.41
CA VAL A 109 -5.47 -3.71 -16.52
C VAL A 109 -4.92 -5.06 -17.03
N ASP A 110 -3.77 -5.50 -16.53
CA ASP A 110 -3.09 -6.75 -16.90
C ASP A 110 -3.43 -7.94 -15.97
N GLY A 111 -4.36 -7.75 -15.02
CA GLY A 111 -4.69 -8.73 -13.99
C GLY A 111 -3.85 -8.64 -12.70
N ASN A 112 -2.98 -7.63 -12.57
CA ASN A 112 -2.26 -7.32 -11.33
C ASN A 112 -3.20 -7.00 -10.13
N ILE A 113 -4.44 -6.57 -10.40
CA ILE A 113 -5.49 -6.39 -9.39
C ILE A 113 -6.80 -7.09 -9.78
N ASP A 114 -7.59 -7.50 -8.79
CA ASP A 114 -9.01 -7.84 -8.98
C ASP A 114 -9.89 -6.69 -8.48
N PRO A 115 -10.50 -5.87 -9.35
CA PRO A 115 -11.32 -4.74 -8.94
C PRO A 115 -12.65 -5.15 -8.29
N ASN A 116 -13.00 -6.43 -8.25
CA ASN A 116 -14.21 -6.94 -7.57
C ASN A 116 -13.95 -7.31 -6.10
N THR A 117 -12.67 -7.46 -5.72
CA THR A 117 -12.26 -7.83 -4.37
C THR A 117 -11.60 -6.62 -3.69
N PRO A 118 -12.08 -6.16 -2.52
CA PRO A 118 -11.46 -5.06 -1.79
C PRO A 118 -9.98 -5.33 -1.50
N GLY A 119 -9.11 -4.48 -2.06
CA GLY A 119 -7.66 -4.64 -1.95
C GLY A 119 -6.94 -3.31 -1.81
N VAL A 120 -5.74 -3.38 -1.23
CA VAL A 120 -4.80 -2.27 -1.17
C VAL A 120 -3.39 -2.86 -1.26
N SER A 121 -2.53 -2.26 -2.09
CA SER A 121 -1.12 -2.66 -2.21
C SER A 121 -0.22 -1.73 -1.40
N LEU A 122 1.03 -2.17 -1.21
CA LEU A 122 2.10 -1.36 -0.64
C LEU A 122 3.32 -1.40 -1.55
N GLN A 123 3.87 -0.22 -1.77
CA GLN A 123 5.20 0.03 -2.28
C GLN A 123 5.95 0.91 -1.29
N SER A 124 7.17 0.50 -0.98
CA SER A 124 8.12 1.26 -0.18
C SER A 124 9.38 1.51 -1.00
N GLU A 125 9.70 2.79 -1.19
CA GLU A 125 10.95 3.26 -1.77
C GLU A 125 11.65 4.09 -0.69
N THR A 126 12.93 3.79 -0.38
CA THR A 126 13.62 4.42 0.76
C THR A 126 14.90 5.11 0.33
N ASN A 127 15.27 6.17 1.05
CA ASN A 127 16.62 6.70 1.07
C ASN A 127 17.15 6.75 2.52
N THR A 128 18.32 7.35 2.73
CA THR A 128 19.01 7.40 4.03
C THR A 128 18.19 7.98 5.20
N ASN A 129 17.13 8.77 4.98
CA ASN A 129 16.36 9.39 6.06
C ASN A 129 14.85 9.50 5.82
N ARG A 130 14.33 8.90 4.74
CA ARG A 130 12.93 9.05 4.32
C ARG A 130 12.43 7.81 3.57
N ALA A 131 11.23 7.39 3.92
CA ALA A 131 10.42 6.49 3.12
C ALA A 131 9.43 7.28 2.25
N TYR A 132 9.36 6.89 0.98
CA TYR A 132 8.36 7.30 0.00
C TYR A 132 7.41 6.10 -0.17
N LEU A 133 6.17 6.27 0.28
CA LEU A 133 5.19 5.20 0.35
C LEU A 133 4.07 5.48 -0.65
N SER A 134 3.71 4.48 -1.46
CA SER A 134 2.49 4.52 -2.27
C SER A 134 1.82 3.16 -2.34
N GLY A 135 0.63 3.13 -2.92
CA GLY A 135 -0.07 1.89 -3.22
C GLY A 135 -1.39 2.14 -3.93
N LEU A 136 -1.87 1.12 -4.62
CA LEU A 136 -3.22 1.11 -5.16
C LEU A 136 -4.21 0.81 -4.04
N TYR A 137 -5.43 1.32 -4.13
CA TYR A 137 -6.60 0.81 -3.42
C TYR A 137 -7.73 0.59 -4.41
N TYR A 138 -8.50 -0.49 -4.27
CA TYR A 138 -9.49 -0.90 -5.26
C TYR A 138 -10.58 -1.80 -4.66
N GLY A 139 -11.71 -1.93 -5.37
CA GLY A 139 -12.78 -2.89 -5.08
C GLY A 139 -13.54 -2.73 -3.77
N GLY A 140 -13.18 -1.73 -2.95
CA GLY A 140 -13.88 -1.42 -1.70
C GLY A 140 -15.25 -0.79 -1.95
N LYS A 141 -16.14 -0.93 -0.96
CA LYS A 141 -17.50 -0.37 -1.03
C LYS A 141 -17.53 1.04 -0.42
N GLY A 142 -18.36 1.91 -1.00
CA GLY A 142 -18.43 3.32 -0.61
C GLY A 142 -17.31 4.16 -1.24
N THR A 143 -17.21 5.42 -0.81
CA THR A 143 -16.17 6.35 -1.28
C THR A 143 -14.98 6.30 -0.32
N ALA A 144 -13.78 5.99 -0.82
CA ALA A 144 -12.55 6.05 -0.03
C ALA A 144 -12.32 7.47 0.55
N SER A 145 -11.67 7.57 1.70
CA SER A 145 -11.68 8.82 2.50
C SER A 145 -10.37 9.06 3.23
N THR A 146 -9.91 8.10 4.04
CA THR A 146 -8.66 8.22 4.80
C THR A 146 -7.81 6.98 4.64
N VAL A 147 -6.49 7.15 4.61
CA VAL A 147 -5.52 6.05 4.66
C VAL A 147 -4.65 6.18 5.92
N GLU A 148 -4.57 5.10 6.67
CA GLU A 148 -3.80 4.92 7.89
C GLU A 148 -2.70 3.89 7.60
N ILE A 149 -1.43 4.32 7.64
CA ILE A 149 -0.25 3.47 7.47
C ILE A 149 0.35 3.27 8.86
N GLN A 150 0.35 2.04 9.36
CA GLN A 150 1.01 1.69 10.62
C GLN A 150 2.46 1.31 10.34
N THR A 151 3.39 2.08 10.92
CA THR A 151 4.83 1.90 10.82
C THR A 151 5.41 1.51 12.18
N GLN A 152 6.68 1.12 12.23
CA GLN A 152 7.37 0.83 13.50
C GLN A 152 7.45 2.06 14.41
N THR A 153 7.57 3.26 13.83
CA THR A 153 7.70 4.55 14.52
C THR A 153 6.36 5.24 14.84
N GLY A 154 5.23 4.79 14.28
CA GLY A 154 3.91 5.37 14.57
C GLY A 154 2.84 5.13 13.51
N THR A 155 1.79 5.94 13.51
CA THR A 155 0.79 5.94 12.42
C THR A 155 1.02 7.16 11.52
N VAL A 156 1.25 6.91 10.25
CA VAL A 156 1.36 7.93 9.20
C VAL A 156 0.02 8.04 8.48
N HIS A 157 -0.44 9.26 8.26
CA HIS A 157 -1.62 9.52 7.44
C HIS A 157 -1.20 9.90 6.02
N GLY A 158 -1.69 9.14 5.04
CA GLY A 158 -1.46 9.41 3.63
C GLY A 158 -2.56 10.27 3.00
N LYS A 159 -2.40 10.52 1.70
CA LYS A 159 -3.34 11.20 0.81
C LYS A 159 -3.88 10.20 -0.22
N LEU A 160 -5.05 10.47 -0.77
CA LEU A 160 -5.72 9.65 -1.78
C LEU A 160 -5.93 10.46 -3.06
N ILE A 161 -5.69 9.86 -4.22
CA ILE A 161 -5.98 10.42 -5.54
C ILE A 161 -6.70 9.40 -6.43
N GLU A 162 -7.64 9.87 -7.25
CA GLU A 162 -8.41 9.08 -8.22
C GLU A 162 -8.50 9.79 -9.57
N LEU A 163 -8.77 9.03 -10.63
CA LEU A 163 -9.24 9.59 -11.89
C LEU A 163 -10.74 9.94 -11.82
N PRO A 164 -11.23 10.89 -12.63
CA PRO A 164 -12.66 11.17 -12.73
C PRO A 164 -13.46 9.96 -13.21
N GLY A 165 -14.74 9.90 -12.83
CA GLY A 165 -15.68 8.89 -13.33
C GLY A 165 -15.77 7.59 -12.51
N HIS A 166 -15.18 7.55 -11.30
CA HIS A 166 -15.20 6.40 -10.39
C HIS A 166 -14.66 5.10 -11.01
N PRO A 167 -13.35 5.03 -11.35
CA PRO A 167 -12.76 3.89 -12.04
C PRO A 167 -12.67 2.60 -11.20
N GLY A 168 -13.16 2.59 -9.95
CA GLY A 168 -13.11 1.42 -9.04
C GLY A 168 -11.76 1.22 -8.34
N TRP A 169 -10.79 2.11 -8.58
CA TRP A 169 -9.47 2.13 -7.97
C TRP A 169 -8.93 3.57 -7.80
N GLY A 170 -7.90 3.71 -6.98
CA GLY A 170 -7.12 4.94 -6.84
C GLY A 170 -5.74 4.66 -6.27
N VAL A 171 -4.96 5.73 -6.06
CA VAL A 171 -3.61 5.65 -5.46
C VAL A 171 -3.62 6.36 -4.12
N TRP A 172 -3.05 5.70 -3.11
CA TRP A 172 -2.70 6.33 -1.84
C TRP A 172 -1.19 6.63 -1.83
N TYR A 173 -0.79 7.71 -1.15
CA TYR A 173 0.63 8.04 -0.98
C TYR A 173 0.92 8.74 0.35
N ALA A 174 2.13 8.54 0.86
CA ALA A 174 2.65 9.21 2.06
C ALA A 174 4.18 9.38 1.97
N THR A 175 4.72 10.24 2.83
CA THR A 175 6.16 10.25 3.11
C THR A 175 6.36 10.35 4.61
N THR A 176 7.39 9.67 5.12
CA THR A 176 7.75 9.72 6.54
C THR A 176 9.26 9.67 6.69
N HIS A 177 9.77 10.18 7.81
CA HIS A 177 11.16 9.98 8.16
C HIS A 177 11.43 8.50 8.49
N LEU A 178 12.67 8.09 8.25
CA LEU A 178 13.25 6.85 8.74
C LEU A 178 14.33 7.24 9.77
N GLU A 179 14.29 6.59 10.92
CA GLU A 179 15.39 6.64 11.89
C GLU A 179 16.54 5.73 11.44
N PRO A 180 17.80 5.95 11.89
CA PRO A 180 18.95 5.17 11.42
C PRO A 180 18.86 3.65 11.69
N ASP A 181 18.07 3.26 12.69
CA ASP A 181 17.87 1.87 13.12
C ASP A 181 16.57 1.24 12.56
N ASP A 182 15.78 1.96 11.75
CA ASP A 182 14.58 1.42 11.10
C ASP A 182 14.97 0.40 10.01
N ASP A 183 14.41 -0.81 10.06
CA ASP A 183 14.56 -1.78 8.96
C ASP A 183 13.74 -1.32 7.73
N PRO A 184 14.38 -0.97 6.59
CA PRO A 184 13.68 -0.47 5.41
C PRO A 184 12.72 -1.50 4.77
N VAL A 185 12.93 -2.79 5.04
CA VAL A 185 12.16 -3.91 4.46
C VAL A 185 10.86 -4.15 5.22
N ASP A 186 10.89 -4.01 6.55
CA ASP A 186 9.79 -4.32 7.47
C ASP A 186 9.16 -3.09 8.15
N PHE A 187 9.49 -1.87 7.68
CA PHE A 187 9.08 -0.61 8.31
C PHE A 187 7.55 -0.41 8.41
N VAL A 188 6.76 -0.91 7.45
CA VAL A 188 5.29 -0.83 7.43
C VAL A 188 4.70 -2.18 7.85
N SER A 189 3.78 -2.17 8.81
CA SER A 189 3.07 -3.36 9.30
C SER A 189 1.66 -3.50 8.71
N GLN A 190 0.93 -2.40 8.52
CA GLN A 190 -0.45 -2.42 8.02
C GLN A 190 -0.78 -1.15 7.23
N VAL A 191 -1.58 -1.28 6.18
CA VAL A 191 -2.23 -0.15 5.48
C VAL A 191 -3.74 -0.36 5.56
N THR A 192 -4.48 0.63 6.05
CA THR A 192 -5.96 0.61 6.09
C THR A 192 -6.51 1.82 5.37
N VAL A 193 -7.32 1.59 4.33
CA VAL A 193 -8.15 2.62 3.71
C VAL A 193 -9.55 2.53 4.31
N ARG A 194 -10.12 3.67 4.70
CA ARG A 194 -11.49 3.79 5.19
C ARG A 194 -12.35 4.58 4.22
N ASP A 195 -13.65 4.31 4.25
CA ASP A 195 -14.64 5.08 3.52
C ASP A 195 -15.10 6.33 4.29
N THR A 196 -15.96 7.14 3.67
CA THR A 196 -16.55 8.36 4.27
C THR A 196 -17.46 8.09 5.48
N GLU A 197 -17.90 6.85 5.69
CA GLU A 197 -18.63 6.39 6.89
C GLU A 197 -17.68 5.86 8.00
N GLY A 198 -16.37 5.78 7.73
CA GLY A 198 -15.34 5.25 8.63
C GLY A 198 -15.21 3.72 8.61
N ARG A 199 -15.97 3.03 7.75
CA ARG A 199 -15.87 1.58 7.53
C ARG A 199 -14.56 1.27 6.80
N ILE A 200 -14.08 0.04 6.91
CA ILE A 200 -12.89 -0.39 6.15
C ILE A 200 -13.29 -0.49 4.67
N TYR A 201 -12.65 0.33 3.82
CA TYR A 201 -12.74 0.23 2.37
C TYR A 201 -11.87 -0.93 1.88
N ALA A 202 -10.60 -0.95 2.30
CA ALA A 202 -9.64 -2.03 2.04
C ALA A 202 -8.54 -2.05 3.11
N ARG A 203 -7.85 -3.18 3.28
CA ARG A 203 -6.75 -3.32 4.24
C ARG A 203 -5.72 -4.36 3.81
N LEU A 204 -4.44 -3.98 3.91
CA LEU A 204 -3.29 -4.86 3.76
C LEU A 204 -2.62 -5.01 5.12
N LYS A 205 -2.27 -6.24 5.48
CA LYS A 205 -1.25 -6.54 6.47
C LYS A 205 0.03 -6.89 5.73
N ALA A 206 1.11 -6.18 6.01
CA ALA A 206 2.44 -6.55 5.54
C ALA A 206 3.05 -7.66 6.44
N ARG A 207 2.61 -7.74 7.71
CA ARG A 207 2.78 -8.87 8.64
C ARG A 207 1.54 -9.06 9.52
#